data_AF-A0A420VPS2-F1
#
_entry.id   AF-A0A420VPS2-F1
#
_cell.length_a   1.000
_cell.length_b   1.000
_cell.length_c   1.000
_cell.angle_alpha   90.00
_cell.angle_beta   90.00
_cell.angle_gamma   90.00
#
_symmetry.space_group_name_H-M   'P 1'
#
loop_
_entity.id
_entity.type
_entity.pdbx_description
1 polymer ?
#
loop_
_entity_poly.entity_id
_entity_poly.type
_entity_poly.pdbx_seq_one_letter_code
_entity_poly.pdbx_strand_id
1 'polypeptide(L)'
;MKIIYLTYYLFVFIFMLLASRTLSQQVNTSGRDSSLLFPKSYGAFENYEFILNGGTIRHEDLVNYPGAVLGRALPYSTTAKNGYQGAVYFHTPWYPPSPSDQYADDPAYFINTIQVSPYTIRASKAKYYKQIRRSAQDTLIDGISYRGSIHVDTEEDFFADRIALPELIRRYTGLPIEHVTVHWHSGYLNQLNPGVTIHHNFLLYYIDPRGIQQIKVDRVRFAEGERYFVHLVDKGYPSSYFTEKGWRSPKHTYLMFKYPRAFDPAAPCYLADFDTIGTKIYHRAKEEPRPLGGEEVYLKKLSAIMGLPKGKLKGAMRLDSITVQFVVLGNGQITGLESLGPLQPEHIGLLKAIKQHSCVWPVVWEDRRVLLFRRKMVVYYHRNKAGNMKSLDRLEYR
;
A
#
# COMPACT_ATOMS: atom_id res chain seq x y z
N MET A 1 -0.56 67.95 17.50
CA MET A 1 -0.50 66.50 17.82
C MET A 1 -1.44 65.66 16.94
N LYS A 2 -1.45 65.86 15.60
CA LYS A 2 -2.29 65.10 14.64
C LYS A 2 -1.52 64.54 13.44
N ILE A 3 -0.28 64.99 13.19
CA ILE A 3 0.51 64.61 12.01
C ILE A 3 1.28 63.29 12.25
N ILE A 4 1.71 63.00 13.48
CA ILE A 4 2.51 61.80 13.81
C ILE A 4 1.67 60.51 13.74
N TYR A 5 0.38 60.57 14.10
CA TYR A 5 -0.52 59.42 13.99
C TYR A 5 -0.86 59.08 12.53
N LEU A 6 -0.98 60.10 11.67
CA LEU A 6 -1.29 59.90 10.25
C LEU A 6 -0.18 59.11 9.54
N THR A 7 1.09 59.39 9.85
CA THR A 7 2.25 58.66 9.29
C THR A 7 2.32 57.22 9.78
N TYR A 8 1.93 56.95 11.03
CA TYR A 8 1.92 55.60 11.60
C TYR A 8 0.84 54.72 10.97
N TYR A 9 -0.38 55.25 10.82
CA TYR A 9 -1.46 54.54 10.14
C TYR A 9 -1.17 54.29 8.65
N LEU A 10 -0.52 55.24 7.97
CA LEU A 10 -0.10 55.07 6.58
C LEU A 10 0.91 53.92 6.44
N PHE A 11 1.88 53.83 7.35
CA PHE A 11 2.87 52.75 7.35
C PHE A 11 2.23 51.38 7.62
N VAL A 12 1.31 51.29 8.58
CA VAL A 12 0.59 50.02 8.87
C VAL A 12 -0.31 49.62 7.69
N PHE A 13 -0.95 50.58 7.02
CA PHE A 13 -1.80 50.30 5.86
C PHE A 13 -1.00 49.86 4.63
N ILE A 14 0.18 50.44 4.39
CA ILE A 14 1.11 50.00 3.34
C ILE A 14 1.69 48.61 3.66
N PHE A 15 2.02 48.33 4.91
CA PHE A 15 2.47 47.00 5.32
C PHE A 15 1.36 45.94 5.18
N MET A 16 0.11 46.31 5.47
CA MET A 16 -1.05 45.46 5.24
C MET A 16 -1.33 45.24 3.74
N LEU A 17 -1.16 46.26 2.88
CA LEU A 17 -1.30 46.13 1.42
C LEU A 17 -0.19 45.26 0.79
N LEU A 18 1.03 45.32 1.33
CA LEU A 18 2.14 44.46 0.91
C LEU A 18 1.99 43.02 1.43
N ALA A 19 1.41 42.84 2.62
CA ALA A 19 1.10 41.53 3.20
C ALA A 19 -0.16 40.88 2.62
N SER A 20 -1.05 41.67 1.99
CA SER A 20 -2.30 41.20 1.37
C SER A 20 -2.24 41.18 -0.16
N ARG A 21 -1.13 40.68 -0.73
CA ARG A 21 -1.22 40.00 -2.03
C ARG A 21 -1.94 38.66 -1.83
N THR A 22 -3.25 38.77 -1.76
CA THR A 22 -4.16 37.65 -1.87
C THR A 22 -3.97 36.96 -3.21
N LEU A 23 -4.04 35.64 -3.14
CA LEU A 23 -4.46 34.78 -4.23
C LEU A 23 -5.60 35.45 -5.00
N SER A 24 -5.42 35.66 -6.30
CA SER A 24 -6.53 35.58 -7.23
C SER A 24 -6.04 35.08 -8.58
N GLN A 25 -6.53 33.89 -8.92
CA GLN A 25 -6.69 33.32 -10.25
C GLN A 25 -5.44 33.27 -11.15
N GLN A 26 -4.78 32.11 -11.13
CA GLN A 26 -4.36 31.51 -12.39
C GLN A 26 -4.96 30.11 -12.54
N VAL A 27 -6.04 30.13 -13.31
CA VAL A 27 -6.52 29.10 -14.23
C VAL A 27 -5.69 27.82 -14.25
N ASN A 28 -6.34 26.75 -13.82
CA ASN A 28 -6.00 25.38 -14.13
C ASN A 28 -6.23 25.19 -15.64
N THR A 29 -5.15 25.09 -16.42
CA THR A 29 -4.99 24.26 -17.64
C THR A 29 -3.83 24.78 -18.46
N SER A 30 -2.76 23.99 -18.61
CA SER A 30 -2.06 23.69 -19.87
C SER A 30 -0.57 23.48 -19.63
N GLY A 31 -0.08 22.26 -19.90
CA GLY A 31 1.33 21.94 -20.01
C GLY A 31 2.04 21.73 -18.68
N ARG A 32 2.10 20.48 -18.21
CA ARG A 32 3.26 20.05 -17.41
C ARG A 32 4.48 20.22 -18.30
N ASP A 33 5.16 21.35 -18.17
CA ASP A 33 6.43 21.56 -18.81
C ASP A 33 7.45 20.62 -18.14
N SER A 34 7.72 19.49 -18.81
CA SER A 34 8.62 18.44 -18.35
C SER A 34 10.06 18.92 -18.13
N SER A 35 10.37 20.16 -18.51
CA SER A 35 11.66 20.83 -18.31
C SER A 35 11.94 21.26 -16.86
N LEU A 36 10.93 21.28 -15.97
CA LEU A 36 11.10 21.61 -14.55
C LEU A 36 11.41 20.40 -13.65
N LEU A 37 11.38 19.18 -14.19
CA LEU A 37 11.68 17.93 -13.45
C LEU A 37 13.16 17.53 -13.50
N PHE A 38 14.00 18.29 -14.22
CA PHE A 38 15.44 18.11 -14.23
C PHE A 38 16.09 18.74 -12.98
N PRO A 39 17.11 18.12 -12.37
CA PRO A 39 17.80 18.74 -11.24
C PRO A 39 18.54 20.02 -11.69
N LYS A 40 18.27 21.14 -11.00
CA LYS A 40 19.05 22.40 -11.16
C LYS A 40 20.30 22.44 -10.26
N SER A 41 20.50 21.45 -9.40
CA SER A 41 21.63 21.40 -8.45
C SER A 41 21.98 19.95 -8.11
N TYR A 42 23.25 19.59 -8.26
CA TYR A 42 23.87 18.42 -7.62
C TYR A 42 24.33 18.82 -6.20
N GLY A 43 24.31 17.92 -5.19
CA GLY A 43 25.08 18.11 -3.94
C GLY A 43 24.31 18.28 -2.61
N ALA A 44 23.12 17.71 -2.42
CA ALA A 44 22.41 17.80 -1.14
C ALA A 44 23.13 17.06 0.01
N PHE A 45 23.90 16.00 -0.27
CA PHE A 45 24.73 15.34 0.75
C PHE A 45 25.96 16.13 1.20
N GLU A 46 26.33 17.23 0.54
CA GLU A 46 27.40 18.13 1.04
C GLU A 46 27.08 18.68 2.44
N ASN A 47 25.78 18.76 2.78
CA ASN A 47 25.32 19.18 4.09
C ASN A 47 24.94 18.00 5.01
N TYR A 48 25.36 16.77 4.71
CA TYR A 48 25.10 15.60 5.56
C TYR A 48 26.38 15.10 6.22
N GLU A 49 26.28 14.55 7.43
CA GLU A 49 27.39 13.88 8.08
C GLU A 49 27.60 12.48 7.47
N PHE A 50 28.83 12.13 7.07
CA PHE A 50 29.13 10.79 6.57
C PHE A 50 29.59 9.92 7.73
N ILE A 51 28.90 8.81 7.96
CA ILE A 51 29.18 7.87 9.05
C ILE A 51 29.53 6.53 8.44
N LEU A 52 30.77 6.08 8.56
CA LEU A 52 31.23 4.77 8.11
C LEU A 52 31.46 3.86 9.31
N ASN A 53 30.80 2.70 9.35
CA ASN A 53 30.93 1.72 10.45
C ASN A 53 30.72 2.33 11.85
N GLY A 54 29.86 3.35 11.94
CA GLY A 54 29.56 4.06 13.19
C GLY A 54 30.49 5.23 13.54
N GLY A 55 31.55 5.48 12.76
CA GLY A 55 32.44 6.64 12.93
C GLY A 55 32.22 7.71 11.86
N THR A 56 32.31 8.98 12.24
CA THR A 56 32.25 10.11 11.29
C THR A 56 33.50 10.16 10.41
N ILE A 57 33.31 10.34 9.10
CA ILE A 57 34.37 10.54 8.11
C ILE A 57 34.11 11.81 7.30
N ARG A 58 35.14 12.40 6.67
CA ARG A 58 34.93 13.44 5.67
C ARG A 58 34.42 12.82 4.37
N HIS A 59 33.71 13.60 3.56
CA HIS A 59 33.11 13.11 2.31
C HIS A 59 34.18 12.60 1.34
N GLU A 60 35.28 13.32 1.24
CA GLU A 60 36.41 12.95 0.38
C GLU A 60 37.13 11.68 0.84
N ASP A 61 37.01 11.30 2.12
CA ASP A 61 37.73 10.14 2.65
C ASP A 61 37.09 8.80 2.25
N LEU A 62 35.84 8.79 1.78
CA LEU A 62 35.11 7.56 1.40
C LEU A 62 35.84 6.76 0.30
N VAL A 63 36.59 7.41 -0.57
CA VAL A 63 37.39 6.76 -1.62
C VAL A 63 38.51 5.86 -1.08
N ASN A 64 38.90 6.04 0.19
CA ASN A 64 39.93 5.26 0.86
C ASN A 64 39.40 3.96 1.47
N TYR A 65 38.11 3.64 1.28
CA TYR A 65 37.46 2.47 1.87
C TYR A 65 36.88 1.55 0.79
N PRO A 66 37.70 0.70 0.15
CA PRO A 66 37.23 -0.31 -0.80
C PRO A 66 36.18 -1.25 -0.19
N GLY A 67 35.16 -1.57 -0.97
CA GLY A 67 34.02 -2.38 -0.58
C GLY A 67 32.99 -1.63 0.29
N ALA A 68 33.20 -0.34 0.58
CA ALA A 68 32.20 0.45 1.27
C ALA A 68 30.93 0.53 0.42
N VAL A 69 29.79 0.25 1.05
CA VAL A 69 28.48 0.35 0.45
C VAL A 69 27.62 1.30 1.27
N LEU A 70 26.65 1.91 0.60
CA LEU A 70 25.66 2.73 1.27
C LEU A 70 24.73 1.84 2.11
N GLY A 71 24.52 2.22 3.38
CA GLY A 71 23.48 1.66 4.23
C GLY A 71 22.20 2.50 4.13
N ARG A 72 22.11 3.60 4.90
CA ARG A 72 20.89 4.41 5.03
C ARG A 72 21.19 5.91 5.05
N ALA A 73 20.32 6.71 4.47
CA ALA A 73 20.33 8.16 4.63
C ALA A 73 19.20 8.57 5.58
N LEU A 74 19.53 9.35 6.61
CA LEU A 74 18.57 9.83 7.60
C LEU A 74 18.58 11.38 7.60
N PRO A 75 17.44 12.05 7.33
CA PRO A 75 17.30 13.45 7.67
C PRO A 75 17.30 13.60 9.21
N TYR A 76 17.79 14.73 9.73
CA TYR A 76 17.89 14.93 11.18
C TYR A 76 16.56 14.81 11.92
N SER A 77 16.58 14.21 13.11
CA SER A 77 15.64 14.48 14.21
C SER A 77 16.44 14.92 15.44
N THR A 78 16.20 16.14 15.94
CA THR A 78 16.54 16.75 17.25
C THR A 78 17.90 16.56 17.96
N THR A 79 18.84 15.70 17.57
CA THR A 79 19.94 15.28 18.49
C THR A 79 21.38 15.35 18.01
N ALA A 80 21.71 15.98 16.88
CA ALA A 80 23.13 16.10 16.50
C ALA A 80 23.60 17.54 16.17
N LYS A 81 24.92 17.69 16.00
CA LYS A 81 25.66 18.94 16.13
C LYS A 81 25.26 20.01 15.09
N ASN A 82 25.21 21.26 15.56
CA ASN A 82 24.96 22.46 14.76
C ASN A 82 25.78 22.47 13.45
N GLY A 83 25.13 22.31 12.29
CA GLY A 83 25.75 22.53 10.97
C GLY A 83 25.25 21.62 9.84
N TYR A 84 24.90 20.37 10.11
CA TYR A 84 24.47 19.39 9.09
C TYR A 84 22.94 19.20 9.06
N GLN A 85 22.39 18.89 7.88
CA GLN A 85 20.97 18.66 7.61
C GLN A 85 20.52 17.20 7.79
N GLY A 86 21.48 16.26 7.86
CA GLY A 86 21.23 14.82 7.86
C GLY A 86 22.50 14.02 8.16
N ALA A 87 22.36 12.69 8.21
CA ALA A 87 23.49 11.76 8.24
C ALA A 87 23.31 10.68 7.17
N VAL A 88 24.41 10.29 6.53
CA VAL A 88 24.49 9.20 5.57
C VAL A 88 25.38 8.12 6.14
N TYR A 89 24.81 6.92 6.30
CA TYR A 89 25.50 5.77 6.85
C TYR A 89 26.03 4.88 5.73
N PHE A 90 27.30 4.54 5.85
CA PHE A 90 28.02 3.59 5.01
C PHE A 90 28.52 2.44 5.88
N HIS A 91 28.74 1.28 5.26
CA HIS A 91 29.39 0.17 5.92
C HIS A 91 30.30 -0.60 4.97
N THR A 92 31.32 -1.25 5.51
CA THR A 92 32.18 -2.19 4.79
C THR A 92 31.68 -3.63 4.97
N PRO A 93 32.10 -4.61 4.14
CA PRO A 93 31.54 -5.96 4.16
C PRO A 93 31.73 -6.72 5.50
N TRP A 94 32.76 -6.35 6.28
CA TRP A 94 33.06 -6.95 7.59
C TRP A 94 32.28 -6.32 8.75
N TYR A 95 31.55 -5.22 8.51
CA TYR A 95 30.67 -4.60 9.48
C TYR A 95 29.22 -4.97 9.11
N PRO A 96 28.49 -5.70 9.99
CA PRO A 96 27.15 -6.14 9.65
C PRO A 96 26.26 -4.92 9.34
N PRO A 97 25.44 -4.97 8.28
CA PRO A 97 24.53 -3.87 7.98
C PRO A 97 23.65 -3.58 9.21
N SER A 98 23.57 -2.31 9.60
CA SER A 98 22.64 -1.83 10.63
C SER A 98 21.20 -2.20 10.24
N PRO A 99 20.33 -2.54 11.21
CA PRO A 99 19.53 -3.78 11.27
C PRO A 99 18.75 -4.12 9.99
N SER A 100 18.58 -5.44 9.78
CA SER A 100 17.88 -6.12 8.68
C SER A 100 16.86 -5.27 7.94
N ASP A 101 16.95 -5.27 6.60
CA ASP A 101 15.86 -4.84 5.73
C ASP A 101 14.55 -5.40 6.27
N GLN A 102 13.63 -4.51 6.63
CA GLN A 102 12.39 -4.83 7.35
C GLN A 102 11.47 -5.84 6.62
N TYR A 103 11.88 -6.29 5.43
CA TYR A 103 11.16 -7.14 4.49
C TYR A 103 11.82 -8.50 4.24
N ALA A 104 12.93 -8.83 4.90
CA ALA A 104 13.60 -10.13 4.71
C ALA A 104 12.71 -11.35 5.05
N ASP A 105 11.60 -11.12 5.77
CA ASP A 105 10.61 -12.13 6.13
C ASP A 105 9.32 -12.11 5.30
N ASP A 106 9.20 -11.18 4.35
CA ASP A 106 8.01 -11.04 3.52
C ASP A 106 7.95 -12.12 2.42
N PRO A 107 6.74 -12.56 2.02
CA PRO A 107 6.57 -13.39 0.82
C PRO A 107 6.84 -12.58 -0.45
N ALA A 108 7.09 -13.27 -1.56
CA ALA A 108 7.09 -12.65 -2.87
C ALA A 108 5.67 -12.21 -3.26
N TYR A 109 5.49 -10.96 -3.65
CA TYR A 109 4.17 -10.42 -3.98
C TYR A 109 3.98 -10.32 -5.49
N PHE A 110 2.77 -10.68 -5.96
CA PHE A 110 2.41 -10.64 -7.38
C PHE A 110 1.05 -9.98 -7.60
N ILE A 111 0.94 -9.14 -8.62
CA ILE A 111 -0.33 -8.64 -9.17
C ILE A 111 -0.44 -9.17 -10.59
N ASN A 112 -1.50 -9.93 -10.89
CA ASN A 112 -1.73 -10.51 -12.23
C ASN A 112 -0.44 -11.16 -12.80
N THR A 113 0.23 -11.99 -12.00
CA THR A 113 1.50 -12.70 -12.30
C THR A 113 2.77 -11.85 -12.39
N ILE A 114 2.67 -10.52 -12.34
CA ILE A 114 3.84 -9.62 -12.32
C ILE A 114 4.31 -9.45 -10.88
N GLN A 115 5.59 -9.74 -10.62
CA GLN A 115 6.18 -9.55 -9.29
C GLN A 115 6.27 -8.06 -8.96
N VAL A 116 5.89 -7.71 -7.73
CA VAL A 116 5.84 -6.35 -7.24
C VAL A 116 6.39 -6.28 -5.82
N SER A 117 6.78 -5.08 -5.37
CA SER A 117 7.26 -4.87 -4.03
C SER A 117 6.12 -4.92 -3.00
N PRO A 118 6.41 -5.19 -1.71
CA PRO A 118 5.42 -5.13 -0.64
C PRO A 118 4.70 -3.77 -0.57
N TYR A 119 5.36 -2.69 -0.96
CA TYR A 119 4.77 -1.36 -1.05
C TYR A 119 3.78 -1.25 -2.21
N THR A 120 4.20 -1.66 -3.41
CA THR A 120 3.42 -1.55 -4.64
C THR A 120 2.12 -2.33 -4.52
N ILE A 121 2.16 -3.56 -3.98
CA ILE A 121 0.95 -4.38 -3.87
C ILE A 121 -0.12 -3.77 -2.97
N ARG A 122 0.28 -2.98 -1.95
CA ARG A 122 -0.63 -2.29 -1.04
C ARG A 122 -1.44 -1.15 -1.69
N ALA A 123 -1.06 -0.69 -2.90
CA ALA A 123 -1.89 0.27 -3.65
C ALA A 123 -2.98 -0.39 -4.50
N SER A 124 -2.96 -1.71 -4.66
CA SER A 124 -3.99 -2.38 -5.44
C SER A 124 -5.34 -2.31 -4.72
N LYS A 125 -6.42 -2.24 -5.51
CA LYS A 125 -7.76 -1.93 -5.01
C LYS A 125 -8.53 -3.23 -4.79
N ALA A 126 -8.76 -3.57 -3.51
CA ALA A 126 -9.46 -4.79 -3.08
C ALA A 126 -10.79 -5.06 -3.78
N LYS A 127 -11.55 -4.01 -4.11
CA LYS A 127 -12.84 -4.11 -4.82
C LYS A 127 -12.75 -4.76 -6.22
N TYR A 128 -11.57 -4.79 -6.84
CA TYR A 128 -11.34 -5.43 -8.14
C TYR A 128 -10.72 -6.82 -8.04
N TYR A 129 -10.42 -7.30 -6.83
CA TYR A 129 -9.80 -8.60 -6.66
C TYR A 129 -10.75 -9.70 -7.14
N LYS A 130 -10.22 -10.58 -7.99
CA LYS A 130 -10.85 -11.84 -8.40
C LYS A 130 -10.51 -12.93 -7.40
N GLN A 131 -9.22 -13.06 -7.09
CA GLN A 131 -8.70 -14.14 -6.27
C GLN A 131 -7.42 -13.67 -5.58
N ILE A 132 -7.20 -14.19 -4.38
CA ILE A 132 -5.93 -14.13 -3.68
C ILE A 132 -5.46 -15.58 -3.47
N ARG A 133 -4.19 -15.86 -3.74
CA ARG A 133 -3.57 -17.17 -3.51
C ARG A 133 -2.28 -16.97 -2.73
N ARG A 134 -1.99 -17.90 -1.82
CA ARG A 134 -0.71 -17.94 -1.10
C ARG A 134 -0.03 -19.28 -1.35
N SER A 135 1.28 -19.32 -1.55
CA SER A 135 2.01 -20.59 -1.56
C SER A 135 2.15 -21.15 -0.14
N ALA A 136 2.04 -22.46 -0.02
CA ALA A 136 2.32 -23.17 1.23
C ALA A 136 3.82 -23.32 1.51
N GLN A 137 4.65 -23.25 0.45
CA GLN A 137 6.09 -23.43 0.50
C GLN A 137 6.81 -22.12 0.20
N ASP A 138 8.05 -22.01 0.69
CA ASP A 138 8.97 -20.92 0.36
C ASP A 138 9.19 -20.83 -1.16
N THR A 139 9.42 -19.62 -1.67
CA THR A 139 9.50 -19.33 -3.11
C THR A 139 10.89 -18.81 -3.44
N LEU A 140 11.57 -19.42 -4.41
CA LEU A 140 12.88 -18.98 -4.88
C LEU A 140 12.74 -18.20 -6.18
N ILE A 141 13.26 -16.97 -6.23
CA ILE A 141 13.24 -16.12 -7.43
C ILE A 141 14.63 -15.49 -7.56
N ASP A 142 15.30 -15.71 -8.69
CA ASP A 142 16.63 -15.16 -8.97
C ASP A 142 17.66 -15.41 -7.85
N GLY A 143 17.59 -16.60 -7.22
CA GLY A 143 18.46 -16.98 -6.10
C GLY A 143 18.07 -16.39 -4.74
N ILE A 144 17.04 -15.55 -4.67
CA ILE A 144 16.49 -14.97 -3.44
C ILE A 144 15.36 -15.87 -2.92
N SER A 145 15.49 -16.33 -1.67
CA SER A 145 14.46 -17.12 -1.00
C SER A 145 13.46 -16.22 -0.29
N TYR A 146 12.19 -16.35 -0.65
CA TYR A 146 11.06 -15.67 -0.03
C TYR A 146 10.25 -16.65 0.81
N ARG A 147 9.61 -16.14 1.87
CA ARG A 147 8.79 -16.90 2.81
C ARG A 147 7.39 -17.20 2.25
N GLY A 148 7.40 -17.84 1.09
CA GLY A 148 6.29 -18.09 0.20
C GLY A 148 6.02 -16.95 -0.77
N SER A 149 4.84 -16.99 -1.37
CA SER A 149 4.35 -16.01 -2.33
C SER A 149 2.89 -15.70 -2.11
N ILE A 150 2.48 -14.47 -2.44
CA ILE A 150 1.10 -14.00 -2.44
C ILE A 150 0.78 -13.48 -3.84
N HIS A 151 -0.21 -14.08 -4.48
CA HIS A 151 -0.72 -13.68 -5.78
C HIS A 151 -2.08 -13.02 -5.62
N VAL A 152 -2.19 -11.79 -6.11
CA VAL A 152 -3.44 -11.05 -6.22
C VAL A 152 -3.83 -11.01 -7.70
N ASP A 153 -4.85 -11.77 -8.05
CA ASP A 153 -5.48 -11.70 -9.38
C ASP A 153 -6.58 -10.65 -9.33
N THR A 154 -6.53 -9.65 -10.20
CA THR A 154 -7.40 -8.46 -10.16
C THR A 154 -7.88 -8.04 -11.55
N GLU A 155 -9.06 -7.44 -11.61
CA GLU A 155 -9.60 -6.75 -12.79
C GLU A 155 -9.13 -5.30 -12.89
N GLU A 156 -8.39 -4.82 -11.90
CA GLU A 156 -7.73 -3.53 -11.99
C GLU A 156 -6.68 -3.54 -13.10
N ASP A 157 -6.73 -2.54 -13.97
CA ASP A 157 -5.61 -2.23 -14.85
C ASP A 157 -4.51 -1.51 -14.05
N PHE A 158 -3.86 -2.29 -13.18
CA PHE A 158 -2.94 -1.74 -12.19
C PHE A 158 -1.70 -1.11 -12.84
N PHE A 159 -1.26 -1.62 -13.97
CA PHE A 159 0.01 -1.18 -14.58
C PHE A 159 -0.17 -0.08 -15.64
N ALA A 160 -1.37 0.13 -16.21
CA ALA A 160 -1.56 1.11 -17.29
C ALA A 160 -1.14 2.55 -16.95
N ASP A 161 -1.33 2.97 -15.69
CA ASP A 161 -1.02 4.33 -15.22
C ASP A 161 0.31 4.41 -14.46
N ARG A 162 1.13 3.34 -14.46
CA ARG A 162 2.34 3.24 -13.65
C ARG A 162 3.56 2.91 -14.52
N ILE A 163 4.70 3.47 -14.15
CA ILE A 163 5.99 3.23 -14.79
C ILE A 163 6.88 2.44 -13.83
N ALA A 164 7.64 1.48 -14.36
CA ALA A 164 8.63 0.75 -13.58
C ALA A 164 9.72 1.73 -13.12
N LEU A 165 10.17 1.62 -11.87
CA LEU A 165 11.14 2.56 -11.31
C LEU A 165 12.45 2.63 -12.14
N PRO A 166 13.00 1.54 -12.73
CA PRO A 166 14.18 1.65 -13.62
C PRO A 166 13.93 2.52 -14.84
N GLU A 167 12.75 2.38 -15.44
CA GLU A 167 12.36 3.18 -16.59
C GLU A 167 12.14 4.64 -16.20
N LEU A 168 11.55 4.90 -15.02
CA LEU A 168 11.41 6.23 -14.45
C LEU A 168 12.79 6.90 -14.29
N ILE A 169 13.72 6.25 -13.59
CA ILE A 169 15.06 6.80 -13.35
C ILE A 169 15.74 7.09 -14.69
N ARG A 170 15.79 6.12 -15.60
CA ARG A 170 16.40 6.30 -16.92
C ARG A 170 15.78 7.47 -17.68
N ARG A 171 14.45 7.59 -17.67
CA ARG A 171 13.71 8.64 -18.39
C ARG A 171 13.97 10.04 -17.82
N TYR A 172 14.08 10.17 -16.51
CA TYR A 172 14.15 11.48 -15.85
C TYR A 172 15.57 11.92 -15.47
N THR A 173 16.53 11.01 -15.36
CA THR A 173 17.92 11.34 -14.98
C THR A 173 18.96 10.93 -16.03
N GLY A 174 18.63 9.98 -16.93
CA GLY A 174 19.58 9.43 -17.90
C GLY A 174 20.69 8.56 -17.30
N LEU A 175 20.61 8.23 -16.01
CA LEU A 175 21.69 7.56 -15.29
C LEU A 175 21.70 6.03 -15.50
N PRO A 176 22.88 5.40 -15.48
CA PRO A 176 23.02 3.95 -15.49
C PRO A 176 22.48 3.34 -14.20
N ILE A 177 21.50 2.44 -14.31
CA ILE A 177 20.72 1.90 -13.18
C ILE A 177 21.60 1.11 -12.19
N GLU A 178 22.62 0.44 -12.70
CA GLU A 178 23.62 -0.30 -11.95
C GLU A 178 24.41 0.55 -10.94
N HIS A 179 24.45 1.87 -11.15
CA HIS A 179 25.15 2.82 -10.28
C HIS A 179 24.20 3.69 -9.45
N VAL A 180 22.89 3.44 -9.54
CA VAL A 180 21.86 4.25 -8.89
C VAL A 180 21.32 3.55 -7.65
N THR A 181 21.24 4.31 -6.56
CA THR A 181 20.39 4.00 -5.40
C THR A 181 19.25 5.00 -5.36
N VAL A 182 18.03 4.56 -5.06
CA VAL A 182 16.86 5.43 -4.97
C VAL A 182 16.48 5.64 -3.50
N HIS A 183 16.23 6.88 -3.13
CA HIS A 183 15.64 7.24 -1.84
C HIS A 183 14.27 7.83 -2.05
N TRP A 184 13.25 7.08 -1.63
CA TRP A 184 11.85 7.40 -1.91
C TRP A 184 11.15 7.90 -0.64
N HIS A 185 10.52 9.07 -0.70
CA HIS A 185 9.85 9.67 0.46
C HIS A 185 8.64 10.56 0.11
N SER A 186 7.75 10.76 1.09
CA SER A 186 6.56 11.62 0.99
C SER A 186 6.83 13.02 1.56
N GLY A 187 7.42 13.90 0.75
CA GLY A 187 7.79 15.26 1.13
C GLY A 187 9.25 15.40 1.57
N TYR A 188 9.94 16.39 1.03
CA TYR A 188 11.36 16.67 1.31
C TYR A 188 11.53 17.15 2.75
N LEU A 189 12.47 16.54 3.50
CA LEU A 189 12.86 16.91 4.88
C LEU A 189 11.83 16.62 6.00
N ASN A 190 10.97 15.60 5.86
CA ASN A 190 10.15 15.16 6.99
C ASN A 190 10.95 14.29 7.98
N GLN A 191 11.34 14.87 9.12
CA GLN A 191 12.09 14.19 10.19
C GLN A 191 11.37 12.95 10.75
N LEU A 192 10.03 12.91 10.67
CA LEU A 192 9.21 11.80 11.15
C LEU A 192 9.02 10.70 10.10
N ASN A 193 9.48 10.92 8.86
CA ASN A 193 9.41 9.94 7.78
C ASN A 193 10.71 9.97 6.97
N PRO A 194 11.74 9.20 7.38
CA PRO A 194 13.04 9.20 6.71
C PRO A 194 13.01 8.62 5.30
N GLY A 195 11.87 8.15 4.81
CA GLY A 195 11.75 7.50 3.50
C GLY A 195 12.28 6.07 3.49
N VAL A 196 12.31 5.49 2.31
CA VAL A 196 12.76 4.12 2.04
C VAL A 196 13.96 4.19 1.11
N THR A 197 15.08 3.60 1.51
CA THR A 197 16.22 3.38 0.62
C THR A 197 15.95 2.11 -0.18
N ILE A 198 16.03 2.23 -1.50
CA ILE A 198 15.90 1.13 -2.44
C ILE A 198 17.24 0.99 -3.16
N HIS A 199 17.97 -0.07 -2.84
CA HIS A 199 19.27 -0.39 -3.44
C HIS A 199 19.13 -0.88 -4.89
N HIS A 200 20.25 -1.28 -5.49
CA HIS A 200 20.27 -1.95 -6.79
C HIS A 200 19.32 -3.17 -6.79
N ASN A 201 18.64 -3.43 -7.91
CA ASN A 201 17.48 -4.35 -8.07
C ASN A 201 16.10 -3.85 -7.61
N PHE A 202 15.71 -2.67 -8.09
CA PHE A 202 14.37 -2.12 -7.87
C PHE A 202 13.33 -2.46 -8.96
N LEU A 203 13.51 -3.59 -9.67
CA LEU A 203 12.61 -4.09 -10.72
C LEU A 203 11.15 -4.29 -10.26
N LEU A 204 10.95 -4.39 -8.95
CA LEU A 204 9.65 -4.66 -8.32
C LEU A 204 8.83 -3.39 -8.01
N TYR A 205 9.36 -2.20 -8.27
CA TYR A 205 8.71 -0.93 -7.90
C TYR A 205 8.03 -0.29 -9.11
N TYR A 206 6.75 0.03 -8.96
CA TYR A 206 5.92 0.67 -9.99
C TYR A 206 5.27 1.92 -9.42
N ILE A 207 5.46 3.06 -10.10
CA ILE A 207 5.12 4.38 -9.57
C ILE A 207 4.17 5.08 -10.52
N ASP A 208 3.14 5.75 -9.99
CA ASP A 208 2.31 6.65 -10.79
C ASP A 208 3.10 7.96 -11.01
N PRO A 209 3.58 8.23 -12.25
CA PRO A 209 4.42 9.39 -12.51
C PRO A 209 3.67 10.71 -12.27
N ARG A 210 2.33 10.70 -12.23
CA ARG A 210 1.53 11.89 -11.93
C ARG A 210 1.61 12.30 -10.47
N GLY A 211 2.00 11.38 -9.59
CA GLY A 211 2.22 11.64 -8.17
C GLY A 211 3.55 12.31 -7.87
N ILE A 212 4.52 12.25 -8.80
CA ILE A 212 5.88 12.76 -8.58
C ILE A 212 5.84 14.27 -8.42
N GLN A 213 6.45 14.74 -7.33
CA GLN A 213 6.59 16.14 -6.98
C GLN A 213 7.99 16.66 -7.32
N GLN A 214 9.02 15.84 -7.11
CA GLN A 214 10.40 16.24 -7.29
C GLN A 214 11.32 15.03 -7.45
N ILE A 215 12.33 15.16 -8.31
CA ILE A 215 13.45 14.23 -8.44
C ILE A 215 14.73 15.05 -8.23
N LYS A 216 15.61 14.62 -7.31
CA LYS A 216 16.95 15.19 -7.14
C LYS A 216 17.99 14.09 -7.25
N VAL A 217 19.20 14.46 -7.63
CA VAL A 217 20.31 13.50 -7.77
C VAL A 217 21.51 14.02 -7.00
N ASP A 218 22.01 13.20 -6.09
CA ASP A 218 23.34 13.36 -5.51
C ASP A 218 24.33 12.41 -6.17
N ARG A 219 25.60 12.78 -6.07
CA ARG A 219 26.73 12.01 -6.57
C ARG A 219 27.73 11.83 -5.45
N VAL A 220 28.08 10.59 -5.18
CA VAL A 220 29.05 10.21 -4.15
C VAL A 220 30.14 9.37 -4.80
N ARG A 221 31.40 9.68 -4.49
CA ARG A 221 32.56 8.97 -5.02
C ARG A 221 33.01 7.90 -4.04
N PHE A 222 32.91 6.64 -4.46
CA PHE A 222 33.44 5.48 -3.74
C PHE A 222 34.82 5.11 -4.32
N ALA A 223 35.50 4.16 -3.68
CA ALA A 223 36.75 3.61 -4.17
C ALA A 223 36.59 2.98 -5.58
N GLU A 224 35.45 2.34 -5.81
CA GLU A 224 35.10 1.62 -7.05
C GLU A 224 34.53 2.55 -8.15
N GLY A 225 34.35 3.84 -7.85
CA GLY A 225 33.84 4.82 -8.79
C GLY A 225 32.62 5.59 -8.27
N GLU A 226 32.00 6.34 -9.17
CA GLU A 226 30.86 7.18 -8.83
C GLU A 226 29.58 6.35 -8.63
N ARG A 227 28.80 6.77 -7.65
CA ARG A 227 27.43 6.30 -7.40
C ARG A 227 26.49 7.49 -7.35
N TYR A 228 25.30 7.27 -7.86
CA TYR A 228 24.26 8.28 -7.94
C TYR A 228 23.14 7.94 -6.97
N PHE A 229 22.66 8.95 -6.26
CA PHE A 229 21.59 8.81 -5.30
C PHE A 229 20.40 9.63 -5.75
N VAL A 230 19.36 8.96 -6.22
CA VAL A 230 18.16 9.63 -6.74
C VAL A 230 17.14 9.76 -5.62
N HIS A 231 16.94 10.98 -5.16
CA HIS A 231 15.87 11.34 -4.24
C HIS A 231 14.57 11.49 -5.03
N LEU A 232 13.63 10.61 -4.78
CA LEU A 232 12.30 10.63 -5.39
C LEU A 232 11.27 11.09 -4.36
N VAL A 233 10.70 12.28 -4.62
CA VAL A 233 9.60 12.84 -3.86
C VAL A 233 8.33 12.70 -4.68
N ASP A 234 7.33 12.06 -4.14
CA ASP A 234 5.97 12.07 -4.66
C ASP A 234 5.01 12.66 -3.64
N LYS A 235 3.71 12.72 -3.98
CA LYS A 235 2.63 13.04 -3.04
C LYS A 235 2.52 12.05 -1.86
N GLY A 236 3.51 11.16 -1.72
CA GLY A 236 3.50 9.97 -0.90
C GLY A 236 2.68 8.87 -1.54
N TYR A 237 3.03 7.64 -1.18
CA TYR A 237 1.98 6.86 -0.52
C TYR A 237 1.55 7.68 0.69
N PRO A 238 0.29 8.13 0.77
CA PRO A 238 -0.10 9.13 1.75
C PRO A 238 0.31 8.66 3.13
N SER A 239 0.99 9.50 3.91
CA SER A 239 1.39 9.19 5.29
C SER A 239 0.19 8.84 6.19
N SER A 240 -1.04 9.14 5.75
CA SER A 240 -2.28 8.60 6.31
C SER A 240 -2.46 7.08 6.16
N TYR A 241 -1.61 6.40 5.37
CA TYR A 241 -1.47 4.94 5.32
C TYR A 241 -0.36 4.40 6.23
N PHE A 242 0.54 5.24 6.78
CA PHE A 242 1.73 4.79 7.50
C PHE A 242 2.00 5.45 8.86
N THR A 243 1.15 6.35 9.37
CA THR A 243 1.21 6.68 10.81
C THR A 243 0.99 5.42 11.64
N GLU A 244 1.33 5.37 12.94
CA GLU A 244 0.79 4.31 13.82
C GLU A 244 -0.74 4.18 13.71
N LYS A 245 -1.41 5.25 13.27
CA LYS A 245 -2.82 5.28 12.86
C LYS A 245 -3.12 4.88 11.41
N GLY A 246 -2.15 4.86 10.51
CA GLY A 246 -2.21 4.31 9.15
C GLY A 246 -1.91 2.80 9.11
N TRP A 247 -1.07 2.33 10.04
CA TRP A 247 -1.14 0.95 10.50
C TRP A 247 -2.53 0.68 11.09
N ARG A 248 -3.13 1.56 11.91
CA ARG A 248 -4.44 1.27 12.54
C ARG A 248 -5.69 1.72 11.77
N SER A 249 -5.55 2.25 10.54
CA SER A 249 -6.68 2.70 9.72
C SER A 249 -6.92 1.65 8.64
N PRO A 250 -7.92 0.79 8.83
CA PRO A 250 -8.12 -0.39 8.02
C PRO A 250 -8.66 0.01 6.64
N LYS A 251 -7.76 0.24 5.69
CA LYS A 251 -8.11 0.12 4.28
C LYS A 251 -8.07 -1.35 3.92
N HIS A 252 -9.16 -2.03 4.29
CA HIS A 252 -9.76 -3.28 3.81
C HIS A 252 -8.91 -4.56 3.64
N THR A 253 -7.61 -4.47 3.39
CA THR A 253 -6.65 -5.58 3.19
C THR A 253 -5.51 -5.55 4.20
N TYR A 254 -5.72 -4.84 5.31
CA TYR A 254 -4.71 -4.55 6.33
C TYR A 254 -3.93 -5.79 6.77
N LEU A 255 -4.63 -6.91 6.88
CA LEU A 255 -4.09 -8.11 7.47
C LEU A 255 -3.24 -8.90 6.47
N MET A 256 -3.64 -9.01 5.19
CA MET A 256 -2.88 -9.72 4.14
C MET A 256 -1.45 -9.19 4.00
N PHE A 257 -1.28 -7.88 4.20
CA PHE A 257 0.01 -7.20 4.06
C PHE A 257 0.74 -6.98 5.38
N LYS A 258 0.06 -7.14 6.53
CA LYS A 258 0.67 -7.01 7.86
C LYS A 258 1.07 -8.34 8.47
N TYR A 259 0.26 -9.38 8.28
CA TYR A 259 0.52 -10.73 8.77
C TYR A 259 0.31 -11.75 7.64
N PRO A 260 1.09 -11.67 6.54
CA PRO A 260 0.90 -12.50 5.34
C PRO A 260 0.88 -14.01 5.61
N ARG A 261 1.48 -14.45 6.72
CA ARG A 261 1.55 -15.86 7.13
C ARG A 261 0.29 -16.39 7.84
N ALA A 262 -0.61 -15.51 8.28
CA ALA A 262 -1.76 -15.87 9.11
C ALA A 262 -2.98 -16.40 8.33
N PHE A 263 -2.88 -16.54 7.01
CA PHE A 263 -4.03 -16.88 6.16
C PHE A 263 -3.95 -18.26 5.52
N ASP A 264 -5.10 -18.92 5.47
CA ASP A 264 -5.32 -20.16 4.74
C ASP A 264 -5.14 -19.93 3.23
N PRO A 265 -4.23 -20.67 2.56
CA PRO A 265 -4.08 -20.62 1.10
C PRO A 265 -5.38 -20.81 0.30
N ALA A 266 -6.32 -21.59 0.83
CA ALA A 266 -7.61 -21.85 0.18
C ALA A 266 -8.67 -20.78 0.49
N ALA A 267 -8.51 -20.02 1.58
CA ALA A 267 -9.49 -19.03 2.02
C ALA A 267 -8.80 -17.85 2.74
N PRO A 268 -8.12 -16.97 1.99
CA PRO A 268 -7.12 -16.06 2.54
C PRO A 268 -7.64 -14.95 3.43
N CYS A 269 -8.96 -14.76 3.60
CA CYS A 269 -9.51 -13.84 4.60
C CYS A 269 -10.58 -14.49 5.47
N TYR A 270 -10.61 -15.83 5.50
CA TYR A 270 -11.42 -16.61 6.42
C TYR A 270 -10.54 -17.09 7.58
N LEU A 271 -10.96 -16.86 8.81
CA LEU A 271 -10.26 -17.34 9.99
C LEU A 271 -11.12 -18.41 10.67
N ALA A 272 -10.72 -19.68 10.58
CA ALA A 272 -11.48 -20.79 11.15
C ALA A 272 -11.47 -20.78 12.68
N ASP A 273 -10.30 -20.55 13.28
CA ASP A 273 -10.04 -20.79 14.71
C ASP A 273 -10.13 -19.51 15.56
N PHE A 274 -11.04 -18.59 15.22
CA PHE A 274 -11.24 -17.38 16.02
C PHE A 274 -12.10 -17.67 17.25
N ASP A 275 -11.52 -17.55 18.44
CA ASP A 275 -12.28 -17.69 19.67
C ASP A 275 -13.22 -16.50 19.87
N THR A 276 -14.52 -16.79 19.87
CA THR A 276 -15.57 -15.80 20.09
C THR A 276 -16.04 -15.74 21.55
N ILE A 277 -15.58 -16.66 22.41
CA ILE A 277 -15.96 -16.74 23.82
C ILE A 277 -15.49 -15.47 24.54
N GLY A 278 -16.40 -14.87 25.32
CA GLY A 278 -16.13 -13.64 26.06
C GLY A 278 -15.96 -12.38 25.20
N THR A 279 -16.00 -12.49 23.87
CA THR A 279 -15.82 -11.35 22.97
C THR A 279 -17.16 -10.68 22.66
N LYS A 280 -17.25 -9.37 22.83
CA LYS A 280 -18.46 -8.61 22.50
C LYS A 280 -18.63 -8.52 20.97
N ILE A 281 -19.66 -9.18 20.46
CA ILE A 281 -20.06 -9.15 19.05
C ILE A 281 -21.29 -8.27 18.88
N TYR A 282 -21.22 -7.33 17.96
CA TYR A 282 -22.29 -6.37 17.67
C TYR A 282 -23.23 -6.91 16.58
N HIS A 283 -24.50 -6.52 16.66
CA HIS A 283 -25.54 -6.89 15.68
C HIS A 283 -26.13 -5.66 14.97
N ARG A 284 -25.76 -4.46 15.41
CA ARG A 284 -26.15 -3.17 14.84
C ARG A 284 -24.99 -2.21 14.97
N ALA A 285 -24.84 -1.34 13.98
CA ALA A 285 -23.84 -0.28 13.91
C ALA A 285 -24.41 0.86 13.06
N LYS A 286 -23.81 2.06 13.16
CA LYS A 286 -24.19 3.21 12.30
C LYS A 286 -24.09 2.86 10.81
N GLU A 287 -23.02 2.16 10.44
CA GLU A 287 -22.81 1.63 9.09
C GLU A 287 -22.47 0.14 9.19
N GLU A 288 -23.40 -0.69 8.73
CA GLU A 288 -23.21 -2.14 8.74
C GLU A 288 -22.36 -2.59 7.54
N PRO A 289 -21.55 -3.65 7.71
CA PRO A 289 -20.58 -4.05 6.70
C PRO A 289 -21.31 -4.63 5.48
N ARG A 290 -20.92 -4.15 4.29
CA ARG A 290 -21.37 -4.63 2.98
C ARG A 290 -20.14 -4.98 2.13
N PRO A 291 -20.21 -5.98 1.24
CA PRO A 291 -19.07 -6.36 0.43
C PRO A 291 -18.66 -5.19 -0.48
N LEU A 292 -17.35 -4.97 -0.59
CA LEU A 292 -16.80 -3.94 -1.46
C LEU A 292 -17.22 -4.19 -2.91
N GLY A 293 -17.61 -3.11 -3.60
CA GLY A 293 -18.17 -3.19 -4.95
C GLY A 293 -19.68 -3.43 -4.99
N GLY A 294 -20.31 -3.71 -3.84
CA GLY A 294 -21.76 -3.89 -3.73
C GLY A 294 -22.21 -5.34 -3.91
N GLU A 295 -23.48 -5.58 -3.61
CA GLU A 295 -24.10 -6.90 -3.55
C GLU A 295 -24.09 -7.60 -4.92
N GLU A 296 -24.35 -6.87 -6.00
CA GLU A 296 -24.35 -7.42 -7.36
C GLU A 296 -22.95 -7.92 -7.78
N VAL A 297 -21.91 -7.14 -7.51
CA VAL A 297 -20.52 -7.52 -7.80
C VAL A 297 -20.14 -8.74 -6.98
N TYR A 298 -20.52 -8.77 -5.71
CA TYR A 298 -20.27 -9.90 -4.83
C TYR A 298 -20.91 -11.19 -5.35
N LEU A 299 -22.19 -11.17 -5.73
CA LEU A 299 -22.90 -12.32 -6.29
C LEU A 299 -22.29 -12.80 -7.61
N LYS A 300 -21.84 -11.87 -8.47
CA LYS A 300 -21.13 -12.22 -9.71
C LYS A 300 -19.82 -12.96 -9.42
N LYS A 301 -19.04 -12.53 -8.42
CA LYS A 301 -17.79 -13.18 -8.01
C LYS A 301 -18.04 -14.55 -7.40
N LEU A 302 -19.03 -14.68 -6.51
CA LEU A 302 -19.43 -15.97 -5.95
C LEU A 302 -19.86 -16.95 -7.05
N SER A 303 -20.70 -16.49 -7.99
CA SER A 303 -21.14 -17.31 -9.14
C SER A 303 -19.97 -17.80 -9.98
N ALA A 304 -18.97 -16.93 -10.22
CA ALA A 304 -17.77 -17.30 -10.97
C ALA A 304 -16.91 -18.34 -10.24
N ILE A 305 -16.72 -18.18 -8.92
CA ILE A 305 -15.97 -19.14 -8.10
C ILE A 305 -16.66 -20.51 -8.07
N MET A 306 -17.99 -20.53 -8.02
CA MET A 306 -18.79 -21.76 -8.06
C MET A 306 -18.85 -22.41 -9.45
N GLY A 307 -18.35 -21.74 -10.50
CA GLY A 307 -18.44 -22.24 -11.89
C GLY A 307 -19.87 -22.18 -12.46
N LEU A 308 -20.72 -21.28 -11.96
CA LEU A 308 -22.08 -21.14 -12.46
C LEU A 308 -22.09 -20.48 -13.86
N PRO A 309 -22.98 -20.91 -14.77
CA PRO A 309 -23.01 -20.41 -16.15
C PRO A 309 -23.33 -18.92 -16.21
N LYS A 310 -22.63 -18.20 -17.11
CA LYS A 310 -22.91 -16.80 -17.43
C LYS A 310 -23.98 -16.73 -18.53
N GLY A 311 -25.18 -16.23 -18.22
CA GLY A 311 -26.21 -15.93 -19.23
C GLY A 311 -27.62 -16.36 -18.85
N LYS A 312 -28.55 -16.28 -19.82
CA LYS A 312 -29.96 -16.66 -19.62
C LYS A 312 -30.07 -18.15 -19.30
N LEU A 313 -30.68 -18.44 -18.16
CA LEU A 313 -31.05 -19.79 -17.75
C LEU A 313 -32.04 -20.40 -18.75
N LYS A 314 -31.79 -21.66 -19.14
CA LYS A 314 -32.72 -22.45 -19.96
C LYS A 314 -33.47 -23.45 -19.09
N GLY A 315 -34.79 -23.53 -19.26
CA GLY A 315 -35.67 -24.47 -18.56
C GLY A 315 -36.39 -23.89 -17.34
N ALA A 316 -37.30 -24.68 -16.76
CA ALA A 316 -38.07 -24.27 -15.58
C ALA A 316 -37.16 -24.18 -14.34
N MET A 317 -37.11 -22.99 -13.75
CA MET A 317 -36.33 -22.69 -12.55
C MET A 317 -37.25 -22.40 -11.38
N ARG A 318 -36.82 -22.80 -10.17
CA ARG A 318 -37.47 -22.40 -8.91
C ARG A 318 -36.51 -21.51 -8.13
N LEU A 319 -37.05 -20.47 -7.50
CA LEU A 319 -36.30 -19.64 -6.56
C LEU A 319 -36.21 -20.36 -5.22
N ASP A 320 -35.03 -20.35 -4.63
CA ASP A 320 -34.76 -20.86 -3.29
C ASP A 320 -33.77 -19.91 -2.58
N SER A 321 -33.46 -20.19 -1.31
CA SER A 321 -32.55 -19.35 -0.53
C SER A 321 -31.79 -20.12 0.53
N ILE A 322 -30.62 -19.60 0.88
CA ILE A 322 -29.91 -19.97 2.10
C ILE A 322 -29.77 -18.73 2.98
N THR A 323 -29.97 -18.90 4.29
CA THR A 323 -29.60 -17.88 5.28
C THR A 323 -28.27 -18.26 5.89
N VAL A 324 -27.28 -17.38 5.78
CA VAL A 324 -25.95 -17.56 6.35
C VAL A 324 -25.62 -16.48 7.36
N GLN A 325 -24.75 -16.82 8.28
CA GLN A 325 -24.24 -15.93 9.31
C GLN A 325 -22.72 -16.05 9.41
N PHE A 326 -22.05 -14.95 9.71
CA PHE A 326 -20.62 -14.91 10.01
C PHE A 326 -20.31 -13.66 10.85
N VAL A 327 -19.10 -13.59 11.39
CA VAL A 327 -18.60 -12.41 12.10
C VAL A 327 -17.51 -11.74 11.28
N VAL A 328 -17.68 -10.45 11.00
CA VAL A 328 -16.63 -9.59 10.45
C VAL A 328 -15.73 -9.13 11.59
N LEU A 329 -14.44 -9.43 11.48
CA LEU A 329 -13.42 -9.13 12.47
C LEU A 329 -12.86 -7.73 12.30
N GLY A 330 -12.16 -7.24 13.32
CA GLY A 330 -11.61 -5.88 13.33
C GLY A 330 -10.47 -5.61 12.34
N ASN A 331 -10.18 -6.58 11.49
CA ASN A 331 -9.14 -6.56 10.47
C ASN A 331 -9.70 -6.84 9.06
N GLY A 332 -11.03 -7.00 8.92
CA GLY A 332 -11.73 -7.26 7.65
C GLY A 332 -11.89 -8.73 7.29
N GLN A 333 -11.30 -9.65 8.04
CA GLN A 333 -11.57 -11.08 7.88
C GLN A 333 -12.99 -11.42 8.31
N ILE A 334 -13.47 -12.58 7.87
CA ILE A 334 -14.67 -13.19 8.42
C ILE A 334 -14.36 -14.51 9.13
N THR A 335 -15.15 -14.84 10.14
CA THR A 335 -15.08 -16.11 10.87
C THR A 335 -16.48 -16.65 11.17
N GLY A 336 -16.58 -17.90 11.61
CA GLY A 336 -17.83 -18.52 12.04
C GLY A 336 -18.89 -18.54 10.95
N LEU A 337 -18.49 -18.80 9.69
CA LEU A 337 -19.43 -18.88 8.58
C LEU A 337 -20.29 -20.14 8.73
N GLU A 338 -21.58 -19.96 8.94
CA GLU A 338 -22.55 -21.03 9.15
C GLU A 338 -23.85 -20.80 8.37
N SER A 339 -24.56 -21.89 8.07
CA SER A 339 -25.96 -21.85 7.62
C SER A 339 -26.87 -21.86 8.84
N LEU A 340 -27.89 -21.01 8.85
CA LEU A 340 -28.88 -20.97 9.93
C LEU A 340 -30.10 -21.87 9.66
N GLY A 341 -30.19 -22.44 8.46
CA GLY A 341 -31.18 -23.46 8.12
C GLY A 341 -30.51 -24.81 7.83
N PRO A 342 -31.33 -25.87 7.61
CA PRO A 342 -30.83 -27.18 7.21
C PRO A 342 -29.93 -27.08 5.98
N LEU A 343 -28.71 -27.59 6.09
CA LEU A 343 -27.72 -27.53 5.01
C LEU A 343 -28.11 -28.54 3.91
N GLN A 344 -28.29 -28.05 2.69
CA GLN A 344 -28.49 -28.88 1.50
C GLN A 344 -27.15 -29.10 0.79
N PRO A 345 -26.94 -30.21 0.05
CA PRO A 345 -25.68 -30.47 -0.66
C PRO A 345 -25.22 -29.32 -1.56
N GLU A 346 -26.14 -28.64 -2.25
CA GLU A 346 -25.86 -27.49 -3.11
C GLU A 346 -25.34 -26.26 -2.35
N HIS A 347 -25.59 -26.15 -1.04
CA HIS A 347 -25.13 -25.03 -0.22
C HIS A 347 -23.64 -25.09 0.09
N ILE A 348 -23.04 -26.28 0.05
CA ILE A 348 -21.61 -26.48 0.35
C ILE A 348 -20.74 -25.64 -0.60
N GLY A 349 -21.08 -25.64 -1.89
CA GLY A 349 -20.37 -24.86 -2.91
C GLY A 349 -20.45 -23.35 -2.64
N LEU A 350 -21.61 -22.86 -2.20
CA LEU A 350 -21.81 -21.45 -1.88
C LEU A 350 -21.05 -21.03 -0.62
N LEU A 351 -21.09 -21.84 0.46
CA LEU A 351 -20.30 -21.57 1.66
C LEU A 351 -18.80 -21.55 1.37
N LYS A 352 -18.31 -22.49 0.54
CA LYS A 352 -16.92 -22.50 0.08
C LYS A 352 -16.57 -21.24 -0.71
N ALA A 353 -17.46 -20.80 -1.61
CA ALA A 353 -17.25 -19.59 -2.39
C ALA A 353 -17.20 -18.32 -1.51
N ILE A 354 -18.06 -18.24 -0.48
CA ILE A 354 -18.02 -17.14 0.50
C ILE A 354 -16.69 -17.12 1.27
N LYS A 355 -16.18 -18.29 1.70
CA LYS A 355 -14.86 -18.38 2.35
C LYS A 355 -13.74 -17.93 1.42
N GLN A 356 -13.76 -18.38 0.17
CA GLN A 356 -12.77 -18.04 -0.86
C GLN A 356 -12.78 -16.55 -1.23
N HIS A 357 -13.95 -15.90 -1.17
CA HIS A 357 -14.13 -14.48 -1.49
C HIS A 357 -14.34 -13.60 -0.25
N SER A 358 -13.77 -13.98 0.89
CA SER A 358 -13.97 -13.30 2.18
C SER A 358 -13.24 -11.95 2.30
N CYS A 359 -12.26 -11.65 1.44
CA CYS A 359 -11.42 -10.46 1.54
C CYS A 359 -12.10 -9.12 1.18
N VAL A 360 -13.39 -9.17 0.84
CA VAL A 360 -14.16 -8.01 0.39
C VAL A 360 -15.02 -7.40 1.50
N TRP A 361 -14.98 -7.94 2.72
CA TRP A 361 -15.77 -7.42 3.83
C TRP A 361 -15.00 -6.31 4.56
N PRO A 362 -15.52 -5.07 4.59
CA PRO A 362 -14.87 -3.98 5.30
C PRO A 362 -15.05 -4.16 6.81
N VAL A 363 -14.08 -3.67 7.57
CA VAL A 363 -14.24 -3.51 9.02
C VAL A 363 -15.44 -2.61 9.35
N VAL A 364 -15.97 -2.77 10.56
CA VAL A 364 -16.96 -1.83 11.10
C VAL A 364 -16.26 -0.88 12.06
N TRP A 365 -16.36 0.41 11.79
CA TRP A 365 -15.74 1.47 12.58
C TRP A 365 -16.81 2.38 13.16
N GLU A 366 -16.85 2.49 14.48
CA GLU A 366 -17.80 3.35 15.18
C GLU A 366 -17.13 3.99 16.39
N ASP A 367 -17.30 5.31 16.54
CA ASP A 367 -16.81 6.09 17.68
C ASP A 367 -15.33 5.83 18.04
N ARG A 368 -14.49 5.79 17.00
CA ARG A 368 -13.04 5.51 17.06
C ARG A 368 -12.65 4.12 17.52
N ARG A 369 -13.57 3.16 17.42
CA ARG A 369 -13.36 1.75 17.78
C ARG A 369 -13.70 0.86 16.61
N VAL A 370 -12.92 -0.22 16.46
CA VAL A 370 -13.26 -1.29 15.53
C VAL A 370 -14.21 -2.25 16.24
N LEU A 371 -15.30 -2.61 15.58
CA LEU A 371 -16.28 -3.56 16.11
C LEU A 371 -16.09 -4.93 15.47
N LEU A 372 -16.31 -5.99 16.27
CA LEU A 372 -16.61 -7.31 15.72
C LEU A 372 -18.11 -7.33 15.43
N PHE A 373 -18.49 -7.58 14.19
CA PHE A 373 -19.86 -7.43 13.74
C PHE A 373 -20.41 -8.74 13.19
N ARG A 374 -21.50 -9.23 13.76
CA ARG A 374 -22.21 -10.40 13.22
C ARG A 374 -23.07 -9.98 12.04
N ARG A 375 -22.74 -10.49 10.86
CA ARG A 375 -23.52 -10.28 9.65
C ARG A 375 -24.41 -11.49 9.40
N LYS A 376 -25.68 -11.22 9.13
CA LYS A 376 -26.67 -12.19 8.68
C LYS A 376 -27.13 -11.79 7.28
N MET A 377 -27.08 -12.73 6.34
CA MET A 377 -27.53 -12.48 4.97
C MET A 377 -28.29 -13.66 4.40
N VAL A 378 -29.24 -13.36 3.53
CA VAL A 378 -29.99 -14.34 2.74
C VAL A 378 -29.52 -14.25 1.30
N VAL A 379 -29.04 -15.37 0.77
CA VAL A 379 -28.64 -15.49 -0.64
C VAL A 379 -29.74 -16.24 -1.38
N TYR A 380 -30.37 -15.56 -2.32
CA TYR A 380 -31.38 -16.15 -3.20
C TYR A 380 -30.73 -16.72 -4.45
N TYR A 381 -31.20 -17.89 -4.88
CA TYR A 381 -30.65 -18.60 -6.05
C TYR A 381 -31.72 -19.33 -6.83
N HIS A 382 -31.46 -19.56 -8.11
CA HIS A 382 -32.31 -20.38 -8.97
C HIS A 382 -31.79 -21.82 -9.01
N ARG A 383 -32.69 -22.79 -8.83
CA ARG A 383 -32.41 -24.21 -8.98
C ARG A 383 -33.25 -24.86 -10.05
N ASN A 384 -32.71 -25.91 -10.67
CA ASN A 384 -33.45 -26.75 -11.61
C ASN A 384 -34.30 -27.80 -10.89
N LYS A 385 -35.08 -28.58 -11.65
CA LYS A 385 -35.91 -29.68 -11.11
C LYS A 385 -35.11 -30.76 -10.36
N ALA A 386 -33.82 -30.91 -10.67
CA ALA A 386 -32.93 -31.86 -9.99
C ALA A 386 -32.35 -31.31 -8.68
N GLY A 387 -32.74 -30.11 -8.24
CA GLY A 387 -32.24 -29.47 -7.02
C GLY A 387 -30.94 -28.69 -7.21
N ASN A 388 -30.29 -28.78 -8.39
CA ASN A 388 -29.00 -28.15 -8.61
C ASN A 388 -29.12 -26.63 -8.79
N MET A 389 -28.31 -25.88 -8.05
CA MET A 389 -28.15 -24.43 -8.21
C MET A 389 -27.62 -24.10 -9.61
N LYS A 390 -28.23 -23.11 -10.27
CA LYS A 390 -27.89 -22.69 -11.64
C LYS A 390 -27.46 -21.24 -11.75
N SER A 391 -27.94 -20.36 -10.88
CA SER A 391 -27.44 -18.99 -10.75
C SER A 391 -27.74 -18.45 -9.37
N LEU A 392 -26.99 -17.43 -8.97
CA LEU A 392 -27.36 -16.56 -7.85
C LEU A 392 -28.24 -15.41 -8.40
N ASP A 393 -29.24 -15.00 -7.62
CA ASP A 393 -30.22 -13.98 -7.99
C ASP A 393 -29.94 -12.68 -7.26
N ARG A 394 -30.20 -12.65 -5.94
CA ARG A 394 -30.07 -11.46 -5.10
C ARG A 394 -29.61 -11.79 -3.69
N LEU A 395 -29.18 -10.76 -2.97
CA LEU A 395 -28.70 -10.84 -1.60
C LEU A 395 -29.46 -9.83 -0.75
N GLU A 396 -29.94 -10.26 0.41
CA GLU A 396 -30.60 -9.42 1.40
C GLU A 396 -29.91 -9.54 2.77
N TYR A 397 -29.95 -8.47 3.56
CA TYR A 397 -29.46 -8.47 4.95
C TYR A 397 -30.63 -8.58 5.92
N ARG A 398 -30.39 -9.18 7.10
CA ARG A 398 -31.43 -9.46 8.11
C ARG A 398 -31.02 -9.02 9.49
#